data_AF-A0A1Q3ZH34-F1
#
_entry.id   AF-A0A1Q3ZH34-F1
#
_cell.length_a   1.000
_cell.length_b   1.000
_cell.length_c   1.000
_cell.angle_alpha   90.00
_cell.angle_beta   90.00
_cell.angle_gamma   90.00
#
_symmetry.space_group_name_H-M   'P 1'
#
loop_
_entity.id
_entity.type
_entity.pdbx_description
1 polymer ?
#
loop_
_entity_poly.entity_id
_entity_poly.type
_entity_poly.pdbx_seq_one_letter_code
_entity_poly.pdbx_strand_id
1 'polypeptide(L)'
;MITVIGGTYREIDYDEISIDIFGSGFRGVKFLLENNTIVDFRTSGNQDTLLFLQENKKVYKNLSFHCQDYNEIITFKYCFSLDQPTIYPSLLNISKTEEINVQAENIIAFGMLESDFNLSGKKIVYDPQTSIKPNKFSDIGNAEELVYIVNMKEAQSLASSYDLEDIKSFFFNEEKASAFIIKNGPYGATLYYDSKEIKIPSYLTKNVNKIGSGDIFTSSFGYYWIQKGLSFEESALNASKSTAFYCDKKVFVDVSQLDQFEYIEFDKKELTDKQVYLASPFFAISELILIDKIRSAFLEFGIKVFSPFHDIGLGDDTTIAKKDLEGIENSDIIFCVFDNLDSGTLVESGYSLAKGKKIIGYHRTCEESKLLMLKPGDLQIFSNLTTSIYQTIWNL
;
A
#
# COMPACT_ATOMS: atom_id res chain seq x y z
N MET A 1 -16.64 21.62 3.99
CA MET A 1 -16.04 21.58 2.64
C MET A 1 -14.57 21.26 2.82
N ILE A 2 -14.02 20.36 2.01
CA ILE A 2 -12.60 19.99 2.03
C ILE A 2 -12.03 20.26 0.64
N THR A 3 -10.91 20.97 0.57
CA THR A 3 -10.15 21.09 -0.67
C THR A 3 -9.17 19.93 -0.76
N VAL A 4 -9.16 19.22 -1.87
CA VAL A 4 -8.18 18.16 -2.14
C VAL A 4 -7.22 18.67 -3.20
N ILE A 5 -5.93 18.51 -2.99
CA ILE A 5 -4.91 18.69 -4.04
C ILE A 5 -4.15 17.39 -4.22
N GLY A 6 -3.97 16.95 -5.46
CA GLY A 6 -3.27 15.71 -5.75
C GLY A 6 -3.40 15.27 -7.19
N GLY A 7 -2.61 14.26 -7.56
CA GLY A 7 -2.52 13.75 -8.91
C GLY A 7 -3.76 12.96 -9.34
N THR A 8 -4.07 13.05 -10.63
CA THR A 8 -5.03 12.16 -11.30
C THR A 8 -4.28 11.36 -12.36
N TYR A 9 -3.98 10.10 -12.05
CA TYR A 9 -3.05 9.30 -12.85
C TYR A 9 -3.70 8.05 -13.42
N ARG A 10 -3.13 7.56 -14.52
CA ARG A 10 -3.46 6.24 -15.05
C ARG A 10 -2.69 5.18 -14.27
N GLU A 11 -3.37 4.12 -13.89
CA GLU A 11 -2.79 2.99 -13.17
C GLU A 11 -3.06 1.71 -13.94
N ILE A 12 -2.02 0.90 -14.14
CA ILE A 12 -2.10 -0.39 -14.84
C ILE A 12 -1.56 -1.47 -13.90
N ASP A 13 -2.40 -2.45 -13.54
CA ASP A 13 -1.99 -3.61 -12.74
C ASP A 13 -2.10 -4.89 -13.59
N TYR A 14 -0.98 -5.59 -13.77
CA TYR A 14 -0.93 -6.85 -14.54
C TYR A 14 -1.42 -8.08 -13.78
N ASP A 15 -1.39 -8.07 -12.45
CA ASP A 15 -1.94 -9.18 -11.68
C ASP A 15 -3.46 -9.20 -11.80
N GLU A 16 -4.08 -8.03 -11.65
CA GLU A 16 -5.53 -7.83 -11.74
C GLU A 16 -6.06 -7.57 -13.17
N ILE A 17 -5.17 -7.36 -14.15
CA ILE A 17 -5.50 -7.03 -15.54
C ILE A 17 -6.41 -5.78 -15.60
N SER A 18 -6.04 -4.72 -14.87
CA SER A 18 -6.81 -3.48 -14.80
C SER A 18 -6.07 -2.30 -15.43
N ILE A 19 -6.86 -1.35 -15.96
CA ILE A 19 -6.40 -0.04 -16.43
C ILE A 19 -7.41 0.97 -15.89
N ASP A 20 -6.99 1.76 -14.91
CA ASP A 20 -7.86 2.68 -14.18
C ASP A 20 -7.31 4.11 -14.25
N ILE A 21 -8.18 5.12 -14.06
CA ILE A 21 -7.78 6.52 -13.87
C ILE A 21 -8.24 6.93 -12.47
N PHE A 22 -7.27 7.05 -11.56
CA PHE A 22 -7.49 7.51 -10.20
C PHE A 22 -6.34 8.40 -9.76
N GLY A 23 -5.17 7.84 -9.44
CA GLY A 23 -4.15 8.56 -8.68
C GLY A 23 -4.59 8.85 -7.25
N SER A 24 -3.67 9.33 -6.43
CA SER A 24 -3.92 9.56 -5.00
C SER A 24 -4.93 10.67 -4.75
N GLY A 25 -4.85 11.77 -5.51
CA GLY A 25 -5.76 12.90 -5.40
C GLY A 25 -7.21 12.52 -5.67
N PHE A 26 -7.51 11.95 -6.85
CA PHE A 26 -8.89 11.61 -7.19
C PHE A 26 -9.43 10.45 -6.35
N ARG A 27 -8.59 9.51 -5.91
CA ARG A 27 -9.00 8.45 -4.97
C ARG A 27 -9.49 9.05 -3.65
N GLY A 28 -8.79 10.07 -3.14
CA GLY A 28 -9.22 10.80 -1.95
C GLY A 28 -10.51 11.60 -2.15
N VAL A 29 -10.64 12.27 -3.29
CA VAL A 29 -11.90 12.94 -3.70
C VAL A 29 -13.06 11.95 -3.71
N LYS A 30 -12.89 10.79 -4.35
CA LYS A 30 -13.91 9.76 -4.46
C LYS A 30 -14.34 9.27 -3.08
N PHE A 31 -13.40 8.97 -2.18
CA PHE A 31 -13.72 8.61 -0.80
C PHE A 31 -14.57 9.67 -0.10
N LEU A 32 -14.21 10.96 -0.21
CA LEU A 32 -14.95 12.04 0.43
C LEU A 32 -16.36 12.21 -0.16
N LEU A 33 -16.52 12.02 -1.48
CA LEU A 33 -17.79 12.13 -2.18
C LEU A 33 -18.76 11.00 -1.82
N GLU A 34 -18.30 9.75 -1.69
CA GLU A 34 -19.12 8.63 -1.20
C GLU A 34 -19.63 8.91 0.23
N ASN A 35 -18.87 9.70 1.00
CA ASN A 35 -19.24 10.14 2.34
C ASN A 35 -19.99 11.48 2.37
N ASN A 36 -20.60 11.87 1.25
CA ASN A 36 -21.42 13.07 1.08
C ASN A 36 -20.72 14.39 1.45
N THR A 37 -19.39 14.45 1.33
CA THR A 37 -18.62 15.67 1.60
C THR A 37 -18.59 16.57 0.36
N ILE A 38 -18.67 17.88 0.56
CA ILE A 38 -18.44 18.88 -0.50
C ILE A 38 -16.93 19.03 -0.71
N VAL A 39 -16.48 18.77 -1.94
CA VAL A 39 -15.07 18.69 -2.31
C VAL A 39 -14.74 19.70 -3.41
N ASP A 40 -13.69 20.50 -3.18
CA ASP A 40 -13.03 21.28 -4.24
C ASP A 40 -11.70 20.61 -4.62
N PHE A 41 -11.59 20.08 -5.82
CA PHE A 41 -10.43 19.31 -6.25
C PHE A 41 -9.48 20.12 -7.14
N ARG A 42 -8.19 20.16 -6.78
CA ARG A 42 -7.12 20.80 -7.55
C ARG A 42 -6.17 19.73 -8.07
N THR A 43 -6.00 19.68 -9.38
CA THR A 43 -5.17 18.67 -10.05
C THR A 43 -4.64 19.21 -11.38
N SER A 44 -3.79 18.43 -12.01
CA SER A 44 -3.25 18.68 -13.34
C SER A 44 -3.48 17.46 -14.20
N GLY A 45 -3.66 17.66 -15.50
CA GLY A 45 -3.86 16.56 -16.41
C GLY A 45 -4.24 16.99 -17.82
N ASN A 46 -4.22 16.00 -18.71
CA ASN A 46 -4.54 16.19 -20.11
C ASN A 46 -6.06 16.16 -20.37
N GLN A 47 -6.43 16.16 -21.65
CA GLN A 47 -7.82 16.09 -22.08
C GLN A 47 -8.55 14.83 -21.58
N ASP A 48 -7.88 13.67 -21.47
CA ASP A 48 -8.49 12.44 -20.95
C ASP A 48 -8.85 12.61 -19.47
N THR A 49 -7.93 13.16 -18.67
CA THR A 49 -8.17 13.50 -17.26
C THR A 49 -9.32 14.48 -17.12
N LEU A 50 -9.33 15.54 -17.93
CA LEU A 50 -10.41 16.55 -17.90
C LEU A 50 -11.77 15.92 -18.20
N LEU A 51 -11.89 15.11 -19.25
CA LEU A 51 -13.12 14.40 -19.61
C LEU A 51 -13.58 13.46 -18.49
N PHE A 52 -12.65 12.69 -17.93
CA PHE A 52 -12.93 11.80 -16.80
C PHE A 52 -13.49 12.57 -15.59
N LEU A 53 -12.91 13.71 -15.22
CA LEU A 53 -13.40 14.54 -14.12
C LEU A 53 -14.76 15.18 -14.43
N GLN A 54 -15.00 15.58 -15.68
CA GLN A 54 -16.30 16.11 -16.12
C GLN A 54 -17.41 15.06 -16.00
N GLU A 55 -17.16 13.81 -16.40
CA GLU A 55 -18.13 12.73 -16.22
C GLU A 55 -18.42 12.45 -14.74
N ASN A 56 -17.39 12.43 -13.90
CA ASN A 56 -17.58 12.26 -12.45
C ASN A 56 -18.37 13.42 -11.82
N LYS A 57 -18.16 14.66 -12.28
CA LYS A 57 -18.93 15.83 -11.81
C LYS A 57 -20.42 15.74 -12.15
N LYS A 58 -20.80 15.06 -13.24
CA LYS A 58 -22.23 14.82 -13.57
C LYS A 58 -22.89 13.89 -12.55
N VAL A 59 -22.14 12.91 -12.03
CA VAL A 59 -22.62 11.95 -11.02
C VAL A 59 -22.61 12.58 -9.63
N TYR A 60 -21.54 13.28 -9.27
CA TYR A 60 -21.34 13.86 -7.95
C TYR A 60 -21.56 15.37 -7.93
N LYS A 61 -22.76 15.79 -7.50
CA LYS A 61 -23.11 17.22 -7.36
C LYS A 61 -22.22 17.98 -6.37
N ASN A 62 -21.62 17.26 -5.43
CA ASN A 62 -20.74 17.81 -4.39
C ASN A 62 -19.28 18.00 -4.87
N LEU A 63 -18.99 17.74 -6.15
CA LEU A 63 -17.66 17.89 -6.73
C LEU A 63 -17.55 19.22 -7.51
N SER A 64 -16.67 20.11 -7.04
CA SER A 64 -16.04 21.12 -7.89
C SER A 64 -14.59 20.72 -8.15
N PHE A 65 -14.05 21.09 -9.32
CA PHE A 65 -12.65 20.84 -9.62
C PHE A 65 -12.06 21.94 -10.52
N HIS A 66 -10.76 22.11 -10.41
CA HIS A 66 -9.91 22.85 -11.33
C HIS A 66 -8.79 21.92 -11.79
N CYS A 67 -8.77 21.63 -13.10
CA CYS A 67 -7.74 20.83 -13.75
C CYS A 67 -6.84 21.79 -14.53
N GLN A 68 -5.60 21.96 -14.09
CA GLN A 68 -4.60 22.68 -14.85
C GLN A 68 -4.15 21.83 -16.05
N ASP A 69 -3.97 22.48 -17.19
CA ASP A 69 -3.62 21.78 -18.43
C ASP A 69 -2.21 21.17 -18.34
N TYR A 70 -2.10 19.91 -18.75
CA TYR A 70 -0.85 19.18 -18.85
C TYR A 70 -0.89 18.22 -20.04
N ASN A 71 0.15 18.21 -20.87
CA ASN A 71 0.09 17.56 -22.18
C ASN A 71 0.08 16.03 -22.13
N GLU A 72 0.46 15.43 -21.00
CA GLU A 72 0.63 13.99 -20.86
C GLU A 72 -0.28 13.42 -19.77
N ILE A 73 -0.53 12.11 -19.82
CA ILE A 73 -1.17 11.39 -18.72
C ILE A 73 -0.12 10.52 -18.04
N ILE A 74 0.28 10.93 -16.83
CA ILE A 74 1.25 10.17 -16.07
C ILE A 74 0.63 8.80 -15.74
N THR A 75 1.39 7.75 -16.04
CA THR A 75 0.95 6.37 -15.92
C THR A 75 1.86 5.60 -14.97
N PHE A 76 1.27 5.01 -13.95
CA PHE A 76 1.90 4.08 -13.02
C PHE A 76 1.58 2.66 -13.47
N LYS A 77 2.61 1.84 -13.67
CA LYS A 77 2.47 0.49 -14.18
C LYS A 77 3.10 -0.50 -13.21
N TYR A 78 2.28 -1.43 -12.72
CA TYR A 78 2.63 -2.42 -11.71
C TYR A 78 2.64 -3.82 -12.32
N CYS A 79 3.63 -4.64 -11.97
CA CYS A 79 3.53 -6.08 -12.25
C CYS A 79 2.48 -6.74 -11.34
N PHE A 80 2.40 -6.26 -10.10
CA PHE A 80 1.40 -6.59 -9.08
C PHE A 80 1.40 -5.46 -8.04
N SER A 81 0.37 -5.40 -7.19
CA SER A 81 0.10 -4.22 -6.35
C SER A 81 1.13 -3.87 -5.27
N LEU A 82 2.12 -4.73 -4.97
CA LEU A 82 3.25 -4.41 -4.07
C LEU A 82 4.54 -4.09 -4.81
N ASP A 83 4.57 -4.23 -6.13
CA ASP A 83 5.74 -3.90 -6.93
C ASP A 83 6.01 -2.39 -6.93
N GLN A 84 7.27 -2.01 -7.10
CA GLN A 84 7.61 -0.63 -7.41
C GLN A 84 7.11 -0.31 -8.83
N PRO A 85 6.23 0.69 -9.01
CA PRO A 85 5.68 0.98 -10.32
C PRO A 85 6.73 1.53 -11.27
N THR A 86 6.63 1.13 -12.54
CA THR A 86 7.27 1.89 -13.62
C THR A 86 6.40 3.09 -13.98
N ILE A 87 6.98 4.28 -13.95
CA ILE A 87 6.28 5.55 -14.21
C ILE A 87 6.56 6.01 -15.64
N TYR A 88 5.50 6.42 -16.35
CA TYR A 88 5.56 6.96 -17.71
C TYR A 88 4.91 8.36 -17.80
N PRO A 89 5.57 9.36 -18.41
CA PRO A 89 6.98 9.31 -18.86
C PRO A 89 7.92 9.05 -17.66
N SER A 90 9.17 8.72 -17.93
CA SER A 90 10.15 8.55 -16.85
C SER A 90 10.23 9.82 -15.99
N LEU A 91 10.50 9.68 -14.69
CA LEU A 91 10.53 10.81 -13.75
C LEU A 91 11.41 11.98 -14.22
N LEU A 92 12.50 11.70 -14.95
CA LEU A 92 13.41 12.71 -15.50
C LEU A 92 12.83 13.51 -16.67
N ASN A 93 11.79 12.98 -17.33
CA ASN A 93 11.15 13.56 -18.49
C ASN A 93 9.81 14.23 -18.16
N ILE A 94 9.35 14.14 -16.91
CA ILE A 94 8.15 14.84 -16.44
C ILE A 94 8.44 16.34 -16.45
N SER A 95 7.78 17.07 -17.35
CA SER A 95 7.79 18.54 -17.33
C SER A 95 6.98 19.06 -16.16
N LYS A 96 7.46 20.15 -15.55
CA LYS A 96 6.74 20.83 -14.47
C LYS A 96 5.69 21.79 -15.03
N THR A 97 4.52 21.81 -14.40
CA THR A 97 3.48 22.82 -14.64
C THR A 97 3.79 24.11 -13.89
N GLU A 98 2.97 25.14 -14.09
CA GLU A 98 2.94 26.28 -13.17
C GLU A 98 2.52 25.81 -11.77
N GLU A 99 2.99 26.54 -10.75
CA GLU A 99 2.71 26.26 -9.34
C GLU A 99 1.24 26.50 -8.99
N ILE A 100 0.61 25.50 -8.34
CA ILE A 100 -0.78 25.58 -7.92
C ILE A 100 -0.85 26.24 -6.53
N ASN A 101 -1.45 27.42 -6.47
CA ASN A 101 -1.66 28.14 -5.22
C ASN A 101 -3.06 27.86 -4.66
N VAL A 102 -3.13 27.34 -3.43
CA VAL A 102 -4.41 26.96 -2.78
C VAL A 102 -4.49 27.60 -1.40
N GLN A 103 -5.52 28.43 -1.21
CA GLN A 103 -5.90 28.95 0.10
C GLN A 103 -7.30 28.45 0.46
N ALA A 104 -7.40 27.62 1.49
CA ALA A 104 -8.66 27.05 1.95
C ALA A 104 -8.60 26.71 3.44
N GLU A 105 -9.74 26.67 4.13
CA GLU A 105 -9.76 26.34 5.56
C GLU A 105 -9.27 24.92 5.85
N ASN A 106 -9.68 23.95 5.04
CA ASN A 106 -9.39 22.54 5.26
C ASN A 106 -8.84 21.90 3.98
N ILE A 107 -7.64 21.31 4.06
CA ILE A 107 -6.94 20.75 2.89
C ILE A 107 -6.49 19.31 3.17
N ILE A 108 -6.70 18.42 2.21
CA ILE A 108 -5.99 17.14 2.12
C ILE A 108 -5.09 17.21 0.89
N ALA A 109 -3.78 17.09 1.11
CA ALA A 109 -2.77 17.29 0.09
C ALA A 109 -1.98 16.01 -0.16
N PHE A 110 -1.92 15.62 -1.43
CA PHE A 110 -1.09 14.55 -1.94
C PHE A 110 0.01 15.15 -2.81
N GLY A 111 1.24 14.69 -2.65
CA GLY A 111 2.32 15.04 -3.56
C GLY A 111 1.96 14.72 -5.02
N MET A 112 2.41 15.59 -5.92
CA MET A 112 2.23 15.45 -7.36
C MET A 112 3.59 15.42 -8.06
N LEU A 113 3.67 14.74 -9.20
CA LEU A 113 4.92 14.61 -9.96
C LEU A 113 5.15 15.84 -10.86
N GLU A 114 4.11 16.23 -11.57
CA GLU A 114 4.09 17.28 -12.59
C GLU A 114 3.85 18.68 -12.01
N SER A 115 3.23 18.80 -10.84
CA SER A 115 2.86 20.09 -10.26
C SER A 115 3.44 20.28 -8.87
N ASP A 116 4.07 21.41 -8.66
CA ASP A 116 4.38 21.91 -7.33
C ASP A 116 3.21 22.80 -6.85
N PHE A 117 3.09 22.97 -5.54
CA PHE A 117 1.98 23.73 -4.97
C PHE A 117 2.38 24.48 -3.72
N ASN A 118 1.68 25.59 -3.48
CA ASN A 118 1.78 26.39 -2.27
C ASN A 118 0.42 26.39 -1.53
N LEU A 119 0.42 25.92 -0.29
CA LEU A 119 -0.80 25.68 0.50
C LEU A 119 -0.89 26.62 1.69
N SER A 120 -2.06 27.21 1.89
CA SER A 120 -2.38 27.95 3.10
C SER A 120 -3.75 27.52 3.63
N GLY A 121 -3.80 27.09 4.89
CA GLY A 121 -5.05 26.65 5.50
C GLY A 121 -4.99 26.48 7.01
N LYS A 122 -6.15 26.19 7.59
CA LYS A 122 -6.29 25.97 9.03
C LYS A 122 -5.92 24.54 9.39
N LYS A 123 -6.62 23.55 8.82
CA LYS A 123 -6.32 22.12 9.01
C LYS A 123 -5.81 21.50 7.72
N ILE A 124 -4.60 20.96 7.75
CA ILE A 124 -3.97 20.33 6.59
C ILE A 124 -3.52 18.91 6.93
N VAL A 125 -3.96 17.95 6.13
CA VAL A 125 -3.41 16.58 6.11
C VAL A 125 -2.51 16.47 4.89
N TYR A 126 -1.24 16.11 5.08
CA TYR A 126 -0.26 16.04 4.01
C TYR A 126 0.36 14.65 3.88
N ASP A 127 0.29 14.10 2.66
CA ASP A 127 0.92 12.86 2.24
C ASP A 127 1.87 13.15 1.05
N PRO A 128 3.20 13.12 1.25
CA PRO A 128 4.17 13.49 0.22
C PRO A 128 4.18 12.56 -1.00
N GLN A 129 3.63 11.34 -0.92
CA GLN A 129 3.56 10.32 -1.99
C GLN A 129 4.89 9.81 -2.57
N THR A 130 6.04 10.35 -2.18
CA THR A 130 7.36 9.93 -2.70
C THR A 130 8.40 9.81 -1.61
N SER A 131 9.19 8.73 -1.64
CA SER A 131 10.40 8.60 -0.82
C SER A 131 11.63 9.21 -1.50
N ILE A 132 11.53 9.61 -2.77
CA ILE A 132 12.64 10.22 -3.52
C ILE A 132 12.51 11.73 -3.35
N LYS A 133 13.27 12.30 -2.41
CA LYS A 133 13.27 13.75 -2.09
C LYS A 133 11.85 14.33 -1.92
N PRO A 134 11.06 13.82 -0.96
CA PRO A 134 9.79 14.43 -0.60
C PRO A 134 9.96 15.89 -0.24
N ASN A 135 9.01 16.72 -0.64
CA ASN A 135 8.96 18.12 -0.24
C ASN A 135 8.61 18.21 1.25
N LYS A 136 9.35 19.05 1.98
CA LYS A 136 8.99 19.46 3.33
C LYS A 136 7.78 20.39 3.25
N PHE A 137 6.87 20.32 4.21
CA PHE A 137 5.67 21.13 4.19
C PHE A 137 6.03 22.61 4.41
N SER A 138 7.05 22.88 5.23
CA SER A 138 7.62 24.21 5.42
C SER A 138 8.01 24.93 4.12
N ASP A 139 8.35 24.18 3.08
CA ASP A 139 8.79 24.72 1.79
C ASP A 139 7.60 25.00 0.84
N ILE A 140 6.46 24.37 1.09
CA ILE A 140 5.29 24.35 0.19
C ILE A 140 4.02 24.91 0.84
N GLY A 141 4.10 25.50 2.03
CA GLY A 141 2.91 26.07 2.65
C GLY A 141 3.02 26.43 4.12
N ASN A 142 1.87 26.86 4.66
CA ASN A 142 1.68 27.20 6.06
C ASN A 142 0.33 26.66 6.54
N ALA A 143 0.32 26.05 7.72
CA ALA A 143 -0.87 25.47 8.35
C ALA A 143 -0.98 25.92 9.82
N GLU A 144 -2.20 26.14 10.33
CA GLU A 144 -2.41 26.29 11.78
C GLU A 144 -2.29 24.94 12.50
N GLU A 145 -2.87 23.89 11.93
CA GLU A 145 -2.78 22.51 12.37
C GLU A 145 -2.38 21.61 11.19
N LEU A 146 -1.23 20.94 11.32
CA LEU A 146 -0.65 20.08 10.28
C LEU A 146 -0.57 18.64 10.76
N VAL A 147 -1.06 17.71 9.94
CA VAL A 147 -0.87 16.27 10.15
C VAL A 147 -0.16 15.65 8.96
N TYR A 148 0.97 15.00 9.22
CA TYR A 148 1.67 14.20 8.23
C TYR A 148 1.17 12.75 8.22
N ILE A 149 1.01 12.17 7.03
CA ILE A 149 0.77 10.74 6.87
C ILE A 149 1.78 10.19 5.88
N VAL A 150 2.75 9.43 6.39
CA VAL A 150 3.93 8.98 5.66
C VAL A 150 4.16 7.49 5.86
N ASN A 151 4.94 6.85 5.01
CA ASN A 151 5.55 5.56 5.29
C ASN A 151 6.94 5.74 5.94
N MET A 152 7.55 4.65 6.41
CA MET A 152 8.86 4.74 7.08
C MET A 152 9.98 5.29 6.17
N LYS A 153 10.04 4.88 4.90
CA LYS A 153 11.05 5.37 3.94
C LYS A 153 10.89 6.87 3.67
N GLU A 154 9.64 7.35 3.57
CA GLU A 154 9.32 8.79 3.43
C GLU A 154 9.73 9.58 4.68
N ALA A 155 9.39 9.08 5.87
CA ALA A 155 9.77 9.69 7.14
C ALA A 155 11.29 9.82 7.28
N GLN A 156 12.02 8.75 6.96
CA GLN A 156 13.48 8.73 6.96
C GLN A 156 14.07 9.71 5.94
N SER A 157 13.50 9.79 4.73
CA SER A 157 13.97 10.71 3.71
C SER A 157 13.69 12.18 4.06
N LEU A 158 12.57 12.49 4.70
CA LEU A 158 12.23 13.85 5.14
C LEU A 158 13.16 14.32 6.27
N ALA A 159 13.33 13.48 7.29
CA ALA A 159 14.18 13.78 8.44
C ALA A 159 15.68 13.62 8.15
N SER A 160 16.04 13.00 7.02
CA SER A 160 17.43 12.61 6.69
C SER A 160 18.11 11.79 7.80
N SER A 161 17.33 10.96 8.52
CA SER A 161 17.81 10.08 9.60
C SER A 161 17.07 8.74 9.60
N TYR A 162 17.75 7.70 10.07
CA TYR A 162 17.15 6.37 10.33
C TYR A 162 16.71 6.20 11.79
N ASP A 163 17.12 7.11 12.67
CA ASP A 163 16.77 7.08 14.08
C ASP A 163 15.37 7.65 14.31
N LEU A 164 14.56 6.95 15.11
CA LEU A 164 13.16 7.31 15.31
C LEU A 164 13.01 8.60 16.13
N GLU A 165 13.92 8.89 17.06
CA GLU A 165 13.87 10.11 17.86
C GLU A 165 14.25 11.34 17.02
N ASP A 166 15.22 11.20 16.12
CA ASP A 166 15.52 12.24 15.12
C ASP A 166 14.31 12.50 14.20
N ILE A 167 13.64 11.45 13.74
CA ILE A 167 12.43 11.55 12.92
C ILE A 167 11.32 12.28 13.69
N LYS A 168 11.07 11.90 14.94
CA LYS A 168 10.08 12.59 15.81
C LYS A 168 10.44 14.07 15.98
N SER A 169 11.72 14.36 16.26
CA SER A 169 12.21 15.73 16.43
C SER A 169 12.00 16.56 15.16
N PHE A 170 12.29 16.01 13.98
CA PHE A 170 12.05 16.68 12.70
C PHE A 170 10.58 17.10 12.55
N PHE A 171 9.63 16.16 12.69
CA PHE A 171 8.22 16.48 12.47
C PHE A 171 7.64 17.46 13.51
N PHE A 172 8.01 17.34 14.79
CA PHE A 172 7.45 18.22 15.83
C PHE A 172 8.17 19.56 15.96
N ASN A 173 9.49 19.61 15.77
CA ASN A 173 10.29 20.82 16.02
C ASN A 173 10.56 21.63 14.75
N GLU A 174 10.85 20.96 13.62
CA GLU A 174 11.12 21.64 12.34
C GLU A 174 9.82 21.93 11.58
N GLU A 175 9.05 20.89 11.27
CA GLU A 175 7.78 21.03 10.53
C GLU A 175 6.62 21.57 11.38
N LYS A 176 6.78 21.57 12.72
CA LYS A 176 5.75 21.99 13.68
C LYS A 176 4.41 21.25 13.48
N ALA A 177 4.48 19.98 13.08
CA ALA A 177 3.30 19.16 12.91
C ALA A 177 2.57 18.95 14.24
N SER A 178 1.25 19.04 14.22
CA SER A 178 0.41 18.74 15.39
C SER A 178 0.40 17.23 15.68
N ALA A 179 0.49 16.42 14.62
CA ALA A 179 0.65 14.98 14.69
C ALA A 179 1.32 14.45 13.42
N PHE A 180 1.87 13.24 13.48
CA PHE A 180 2.22 12.50 12.27
C PHE A 180 1.95 11.00 12.43
N ILE A 181 1.68 10.33 11.32
CA ILE A 181 1.37 8.90 11.26
C ILE A 181 2.37 8.21 10.34
N ILE A 182 3.00 7.15 10.84
CA ILE A 182 3.82 6.24 10.03
C ILE A 182 2.99 4.99 9.68
N LYS A 183 2.73 4.79 8.39
CA LYS A 183 2.07 3.61 7.81
C LYS A 183 3.05 2.43 7.79
N ASN A 184 2.65 1.29 8.35
CA ASN A 184 3.48 0.08 8.52
C ASN A 184 2.96 -1.14 7.73
N GLY A 185 2.26 -0.91 6.60
CA GLY A 185 1.80 -1.98 5.71
C GLY A 185 0.90 -3.01 6.42
N PRO A 186 1.25 -4.32 6.41
CA PRO A 186 0.45 -5.36 7.05
C PRO A 186 0.39 -5.23 8.59
N TYR A 187 1.22 -4.36 9.18
CA TYR A 187 1.33 -4.14 10.64
C TYR A 187 0.52 -2.95 11.16
N GLY A 188 -0.32 -2.33 10.32
CA GLY A 188 -1.13 -1.18 10.71
C GLY A 188 -0.36 0.13 10.57
N ALA A 189 -0.46 1.00 11.57
CA ALA A 189 0.22 2.30 11.58
C ALA A 189 0.60 2.71 13.01
N THR A 190 1.44 3.72 13.14
CA THR A 190 1.78 4.34 14.44
C THR A 190 1.50 5.84 14.36
N LEU A 191 0.67 6.33 15.27
CA LEU A 191 0.35 7.74 15.44
C LEU A 191 1.24 8.35 16.52
N TYR A 192 1.82 9.51 16.24
CA TYR A 192 2.61 10.30 17.17
C TYR A 192 1.98 11.68 17.33
N TYR A 193 1.70 12.08 18.57
CA TYR A 193 1.20 13.41 18.93
C TYR A 193 1.42 13.64 20.43
N ASP A 194 1.61 14.88 20.91
CA ASP A 194 1.75 15.21 22.33
C ASP A 194 2.70 14.31 23.14
N SER A 195 3.85 13.93 22.56
CA SER A 195 4.81 12.95 23.14
C SER A 195 4.25 11.53 23.37
N LYS A 196 3.06 11.23 22.87
CA LYS A 196 2.46 9.89 22.86
C LYS A 196 2.81 9.16 21.58
N GLU A 197 2.88 7.84 21.72
CA GLU A 197 3.01 6.89 20.62
C GLU A 197 1.85 5.90 20.72
N ILE A 198 0.95 5.92 19.73
CA ILE A 198 -0.25 5.09 19.71
C ILE A 198 -0.18 4.15 18.51
N LYS A 199 -0.22 2.85 18.79
CA LYS A 199 -0.31 1.83 17.74
C LYS A 199 -1.74 1.74 17.23
N ILE A 200 -1.89 1.81 15.92
CA ILE A 200 -3.15 1.65 15.21
C ILE A 200 -3.13 0.26 14.55
N PRO A 201 -4.07 -0.63 14.90
CA PRO A 201 -4.05 -2.00 14.39
C PRO A 201 -4.29 -2.03 12.88
N SER A 202 -3.73 -3.04 12.21
CA SER A 202 -4.28 -3.52 10.94
C SER A 202 -5.37 -4.55 11.23
N TYR A 203 -6.27 -4.74 10.26
CA TYR A 203 -7.34 -5.72 10.37
C TYR A 203 -7.18 -6.78 9.30
N LEU A 204 -7.43 -8.03 9.69
CA LEU A 204 -7.41 -9.17 8.78
C LEU A 204 -8.53 -9.04 7.76
N THR A 205 -8.18 -9.19 6.48
CA THR A 205 -9.14 -9.18 5.37
C THR A 205 -9.04 -10.48 4.59
N LYS A 206 -10.06 -10.82 3.79
CA LYS A 206 -10.01 -12.00 2.93
C LYS A 206 -9.22 -11.71 1.65
N ASN A 207 -9.38 -10.51 1.10
CA ASN A 207 -8.62 -10.01 -0.05
C ASN A 207 -7.79 -8.79 0.34
N VAL A 208 -6.71 -8.50 -0.41
CA VAL A 208 -5.88 -7.32 -0.21
C VAL A 208 -5.69 -6.56 -1.52
N ASN A 209 -6.61 -5.63 -1.80
CA ASN A 209 -6.47 -4.64 -2.86
C ASN A 209 -5.57 -3.49 -2.37
N LYS A 210 -4.29 -3.51 -2.75
CA LYS A 210 -3.29 -2.64 -2.13
C LYS A 210 -3.15 -1.27 -2.78
N ILE A 211 -3.27 -1.17 -4.11
CA ILE A 211 -3.12 0.11 -4.82
C ILE A 211 -4.08 1.13 -4.20
N GLY A 212 -3.52 2.25 -3.75
CA GLY A 212 -4.24 3.36 -3.12
C GLY A 212 -4.84 3.15 -1.74
N SER A 213 -4.57 2.01 -1.09
CA SER A 213 -4.94 1.80 0.32
C SER A 213 -4.40 2.89 1.25
N GLY A 214 -3.23 3.45 0.93
CA GLY A 214 -2.65 4.60 1.64
C GLY A 214 -3.44 5.87 1.44
N ASP A 215 -3.91 6.15 0.23
CA ASP A 215 -4.70 7.34 -0.06
C ASP A 215 -6.06 7.27 0.61
N ILE A 216 -6.66 6.07 0.70
CA ILE A 216 -7.88 5.83 1.48
C ILE A 216 -7.63 6.08 2.97
N PHE A 217 -6.49 5.63 3.51
CA PHE A 217 -6.14 5.91 4.90
C PHE A 217 -6.04 7.42 5.14
N THR A 218 -5.26 8.13 4.30
CA THR A 218 -5.05 9.58 4.39
C THR A 218 -6.36 10.35 4.28
N SER A 219 -7.18 10.01 3.29
CA SER A 219 -8.47 10.68 3.05
C SER A 219 -9.48 10.39 4.14
N SER A 220 -9.51 9.15 4.65
CA SER A 220 -10.38 8.76 5.75
C SER A 220 -9.97 9.44 7.04
N PHE A 221 -8.68 9.53 7.33
CA PHE A 221 -8.20 10.28 8.49
C PHE A 221 -8.63 11.75 8.39
N GLY A 222 -8.39 12.39 7.23
CA GLY A 222 -8.83 13.76 6.99
C GLY A 222 -10.33 13.93 7.15
N TYR A 223 -11.16 13.02 6.64
CA TYR A 223 -12.60 13.06 6.84
C TYR A 223 -13.00 13.04 8.33
N TYR A 224 -12.49 12.09 9.12
CA TYR A 224 -12.86 11.98 10.53
C TYR A 224 -12.33 13.14 11.37
N TRP A 225 -11.11 13.60 11.11
CA TRP A 225 -10.51 14.67 11.88
C TRP A 225 -11.07 16.05 11.51
N ILE A 226 -11.20 16.33 10.21
CA ILE A 226 -11.64 17.64 9.71
C ILE A 226 -13.17 17.75 9.72
N GLN A 227 -13.87 16.81 9.08
CA GLN A 227 -15.31 16.92 8.84
C GLN A 227 -16.14 16.42 10.03
N LYS A 228 -15.68 15.38 10.75
CA LYS A 228 -16.36 14.87 11.95
C LYS A 228 -15.85 15.47 13.26
N GLY A 229 -14.67 16.10 13.26
CA GLY A 229 -14.09 16.72 14.45
C GLY A 229 -13.66 15.73 15.53
N LEU A 230 -13.32 14.49 15.15
CA LEU A 230 -12.87 13.47 16.10
C LEU A 230 -11.42 13.70 16.54
N SER A 231 -11.02 13.02 17.62
CA SER A 231 -9.62 13.02 18.07
C SER A 231 -8.67 12.38 17.04
N PHE A 232 -7.36 12.62 17.18
CA PHE A 232 -6.35 11.99 16.32
C PHE A 232 -6.41 10.45 16.39
N GLU A 233 -6.58 9.90 17.59
CA GLU A 233 -6.65 8.45 17.83
C GLU A 233 -7.88 7.84 17.17
N GLU A 234 -9.07 8.40 17.40
CA GLU A 234 -10.31 7.92 16.79
C GLU A 234 -10.29 8.06 15.27
N SER A 235 -9.72 9.15 14.75
CA SER A 235 -9.59 9.38 13.31
C SER A 235 -8.66 8.35 12.66
N ALA A 236 -7.53 8.03 13.30
CA ALA A 236 -6.58 7.03 12.81
C ALA A 236 -7.15 5.60 12.90
N LEU A 237 -7.88 5.28 13.97
CA LEU A 237 -8.54 3.98 14.12
C LEU A 237 -9.60 3.76 13.03
N ASN A 238 -10.45 4.76 12.79
CA ASN A 238 -11.47 4.69 11.74
C ASN A 238 -10.87 4.73 10.34
N ALA A 239 -9.73 5.41 10.14
CA ALA A 239 -8.97 5.35 8.90
C ALA A 239 -8.47 3.93 8.62
N SER A 240 -7.92 3.24 9.62
CA SER A 240 -7.50 1.85 9.47
C SER A 240 -8.66 0.90 9.12
N LYS A 241 -9.83 1.06 9.77
CA LYS A 241 -11.05 0.30 9.45
C LYS A 241 -11.53 0.54 8.02
N SER A 242 -11.52 1.79 7.58
CA SER A 242 -11.90 2.18 6.22
C SER A 242 -10.94 1.59 5.19
N THR A 243 -9.63 1.63 5.46
CA THR A 243 -8.62 1.00 4.61
C THR A 243 -8.80 -0.51 4.55
N ALA A 244 -9.08 -1.19 5.67
CA ALA A 244 -9.33 -2.63 5.67
C ALA A 244 -10.56 -3.00 4.83
N PHE A 245 -11.66 -2.25 4.95
CA PHE A 245 -12.85 -2.46 4.13
C PHE A 245 -12.56 -2.26 2.63
N TYR A 246 -11.83 -1.19 2.28
CA TYR A 246 -11.37 -0.96 0.91
C TYR A 246 -10.49 -2.10 0.40
N CYS A 247 -9.52 -2.56 1.20
CA CYS A 247 -8.63 -3.65 0.81
C CYS A 247 -9.39 -4.96 0.60
N ASP A 248 -10.43 -5.25 1.38
CA ASP A 248 -11.21 -6.49 1.23
C ASP A 248 -12.16 -6.45 0.02
N LYS A 249 -12.81 -5.30 -0.23
CA LYS A 249 -13.93 -5.19 -1.19
C LYS A 249 -13.60 -4.44 -2.48
N LYS A 250 -12.49 -3.70 -2.54
CA LYS A 250 -12.15 -2.75 -3.61
C LYS A 250 -13.25 -1.72 -3.89
N VAL A 251 -13.97 -1.30 -2.85
CA VAL A 251 -15.02 -0.27 -2.94
C VAL A 251 -14.63 0.97 -2.14
N PHE A 252 -15.04 2.13 -2.63
CA PHE A 252 -14.92 3.37 -1.89
C PHE A 252 -15.94 3.36 -0.74
N VAL A 253 -15.45 3.63 0.46
CA VAL A 253 -16.17 3.37 1.70
C VAL A 253 -17.28 4.39 1.90
N ASP A 254 -18.53 3.94 1.94
CA ASP A 254 -19.58 4.63 2.69
C ASP A 254 -19.39 4.27 4.17
N VAL A 255 -18.97 5.23 4.99
CA VAL A 255 -18.63 4.97 6.39
C VAL A 255 -19.81 4.43 7.21
N SER A 256 -21.05 4.63 6.73
CA SER A 256 -22.24 4.05 7.37
C SER A 256 -22.31 2.52 7.27
N GLN A 257 -21.53 1.92 6.37
CA GLN A 257 -21.47 0.47 6.17
C GLN A 257 -20.36 -0.21 6.97
N LEU A 258 -19.49 0.56 7.64
CA LEU A 258 -18.37 0.00 8.40
C LEU A 258 -18.86 -0.93 9.53
N ASP A 259 -20.00 -0.64 10.15
CA ASP A 259 -20.55 -1.48 11.23
C ASP A 259 -20.98 -2.90 10.78
N GLN A 260 -21.07 -3.14 9.47
CA GLN A 260 -21.43 -4.45 8.91
C GLN A 260 -20.23 -5.35 8.66
N PHE A 261 -19.01 -4.83 8.83
CA PHE A 261 -17.77 -5.56 8.61
C PHE A 261 -17.20 -6.07 9.94
N GLU A 262 -16.83 -7.36 9.97
CA GLU A 262 -16.17 -7.94 11.14
C GLU A 262 -14.68 -7.54 11.12
N TYR A 263 -14.27 -6.74 12.10
CA TYR A 263 -12.91 -6.28 12.24
C TYR A 263 -12.13 -7.17 13.22
N ILE A 264 -11.31 -8.05 12.68
CA ILE A 264 -10.37 -8.85 13.48
C ILE A 264 -9.02 -8.15 13.44
N GLU A 265 -8.58 -7.61 14.58
CA GLU A 265 -7.27 -6.98 14.69
C GLU A 265 -6.17 -8.02 14.44
N PHE A 266 -5.18 -7.66 13.63
CA PHE A 266 -3.97 -8.43 13.50
C PHE A 266 -3.08 -8.19 14.72
N ASP A 267 -2.92 -9.24 15.54
CA ASP A 267 -1.99 -9.22 16.65
C ASP A 267 -0.56 -9.32 16.12
N LYS A 268 0.17 -8.20 16.16
CA LYS A 268 1.56 -8.11 15.74
C LYS A 268 2.46 -8.79 16.78
N LYS A 269 2.51 -10.13 16.73
CA LYS A 269 3.58 -10.90 17.39
C LYS A 269 4.93 -10.47 16.81
N GLU A 270 6.01 -10.61 17.58
CA GLU A 270 7.36 -10.33 17.05
C GLU A 270 7.69 -11.29 15.90
N LEU A 271 7.69 -10.76 14.67
CA LEU A 271 8.00 -11.49 13.45
C LEU A 271 9.49 -11.45 13.09
N THR A 272 10.34 -10.80 13.91
CA THR A 272 11.76 -10.58 13.64
C THR A 272 12.57 -11.87 13.48
N ASP A 273 12.10 -12.96 14.11
CA ASP A 273 12.70 -14.28 14.01
C ASP A 273 11.93 -15.27 13.16
N LYS A 274 10.84 -14.81 12.53
CA LYS A 274 10.01 -15.63 11.67
C LYS A 274 10.59 -15.74 10.26
N GLN A 275 10.52 -16.95 9.69
CA GLN A 275 11.06 -17.25 8.38
C GLN A 275 10.03 -17.92 7.47
N VAL A 276 9.96 -17.45 6.22
CA VAL A 276 9.15 -18.03 5.14
C VAL A 276 10.06 -18.85 4.24
N TYR A 277 9.70 -20.11 3.96
CA TYR A 277 10.30 -20.87 2.87
C TYR A 277 9.55 -20.59 1.57
N LEU A 278 10.25 -20.21 0.51
CA LEU A 278 9.69 -19.88 -0.79
C LEU A 278 9.91 -21.03 -1.78
N ALA A 279 8.89 -21.87 -1.93
CA ALA A 279 8.81 -22.97 -2.88
C ALA A 279 8.20 -22.47 -4.21
N SER A 280 8.91 -22.63 -5.32
CA SER A 280 8.46 -22.15 -6.63
C SER A 280 9.27 -22.84 -7.73
N PRO A 281 8.72 -23.02 -8.95
CA PRO A 281 9.56 -23.26 -10.11
C PRO A 281 10.53 -22.08 -10.32
N PHE A 282 11.71 -22.36 -10.88
CA PHE A 282 12.73 -21.37 -11.19
C PHE A 282 13.52 -21.74 -12.47
N PHE A 283 12.85 -22.37 -13.44
CA PHE A 283 13.50 -22.84 -14.68
C PHE A 283 13.45 -21.79 -15.79
N ALA A 284 12.32 -21.10 -15.92
CA ALA A 284 12.11 -20.05 -16.91
C ALA A 284 12.41 -18.66 -16.34
N ILE A 285 12.83 -17.72 -17.19
CA ILE A 285 13.11 -16.33 -16.80
C ILE A 285 11.89 -15.68 -16.13
N SER A 286 10.68 -15.97 -16.59
CA SER A 286 9.45 -15.45 -15.97
C SER A 286 9.25 -15.93 -14.54
N GLU A 287 9.64 -17.17 -14.25
CA GLU A 287 9.55 -17.78 -12.91
C GLU A 287 10.61 -17.16 -11.99
N LEU A 288 11.83 -16.96 -12.51
CA LEU A 288 12.92 -16.26 -11.81
C LEU A 288 12.56 -14.81 -11.47
N ILE A 289 11.95 -14.07 -12.38
CA ILE A 289 11.52 -12.68 -12.10
C ILE A 289 10.40 -12.67 -11.05
N LEU A 290 9.47 -13.63 -11.09
CA LEU A 290 8.39 -13.72 -10.12
C LEU A 290 8.90 -14.05 -8.73
N ILE A 291 9.79 -15.03 -8.58
CA ILE A 291 10.34 -15.42 -7.28
C ILE A 291 11.15 -14.29 -6.65
N ASP A 292 11.94 -13.54 -7.44
CA ASP A 292 12.69 -12.36 -6.98
C ASP A 292 11.75 -11.27 -6.44
N LYS A 293 10.63 -11.02 -7.14
CA LYS A 293 9.62 -10.03 -6.73
C LYS A 293 8.91 -10.44 -5.43
N ILE A 294 8.55 -11.71 -5.30
CA ILE A 294 7.91 -12.24 -4.08
C ILE A 294 8.87 -12.15 -2.90
N ARG A 295 10.13 -12.58 -3.07
CA ARG A 295 11.16 -12.49 -2.03
C ARG A 295 11.37 -11.03 -1.61
N SER A 296 11.49 -10.12 -2.57
CA SER A 296 11.67 -8.69 -2.30
C SER A 296 10.52 -8.12 -1.46
N ALA A 297 9.26 -8.46 -1.80
CA ALA A 297 8.10 -8.00 -1.05
C ALA A 297 8.12 -8.46 0.43
N PHE A 298 8.46 -9.73 0.69
CA PHE A 298 8.60 -10.23 2.07
C PHE A 298 9.73 -9.53 2.83
N LEU A 299 10.89 -9.36 2.20
CA LEU A 299 12.03 -8.68 2.80
C LEU A 299 11.73 -7.21 3.11
N GLU A 300 10.99 -6.51 2.26
CA GLU A 300 10.55 -5.13 2.51
C GLU A 300 9.62 -5.01 3.72
N PHE A 301 8.88 -6.07 4.05
CA PHE A 301 8.10 -6.16 5.30
C PHE A 301 8.92 -6.64 6.51
N GLY A 302 10.22 -6.84 6.35
CA GLY A 302 11.11 -7.28 7.43
C GLY A 302 10.99 -8.77 7.78
N ILE A 303 10.43 -9.59 6.88
CA ILE A 303 10.31 -11.04 7.07
C ILE A 303 11.55 -11.74 6.52
N LYS A 304 12.10 -12.71 7.26
CA LYS A 304 13.21 -13.55 6.77
C LYS A 304 12.67 -14.51 5.72
N VAL A 305 13.40 -14.68 4.61
CA VAL A 305 12.98 -15.59 3.53
C VAL A 305 14.12 -16.56 3.23
N PHE A 306 13.80 -17.85 3.18
CA PHE A 306 14.62 -18.85 2.51
C PHE A 306 14.06 -19.12 1.13
N SER A 307 14.90 -19.07 0.10
CA SER A 307 14.53 -19.48 -1.25
C SER A 307 15.62 -20.39 -1.80
N PRO A 308 15.27 -21.62 -2.23
CA PRO A 308 16.24 -22.56 -2.81
C PRO A 308 17.11 -21.92 -3.89
N PHE A 309 16.46 -21.19 -4.80
CA PHE A 309 17.12 -20.47 -5.89
C PHE A 309 18.18 -19.46 -5.41
N HIS A 310 17.91 -18.75 -4.31
CA HIS A 310 18.77 -17.68 -3.82
C HIS A 310 19.85 -18.17 -2.84
N ASP A 311 19.53 -19.16 -2.00
CA ASP A 311 20.28 -19.42 -0.76
C ASP A 311 21.08 -20.74 -0.78
N ILE A 312 20.76 -21.71 -1.64
CA ILE A 312 21.39 -23.05 -1.61
C ILE A 312 22.72 -23.12 -2.37
N GLY A 313 22.90 -22.26 -3.37
CA GLY A 313 24.11 -22.20 -4.21
C GLY A 313 24.33 -23.47 -5.04
N LEU A 314 25.55 -23.64 -5.56
CA LEU A 314 25.94 -24.80 -6.37
C LEU A 314 26.37 -25.98 -5.49
N GLY A 315 26.01 -27.21 -5.90
CA GLY A 315 26.37 -28.45 -5.21
C GLY A 315 25.96 -29.67 -6.03
N ASP A 316 26.23 -30.88 -5.52
CA ASP A 316 25.61 -32.09 -6.06
C ASP A 316 24.14 -32.19 -5.65
N ASP A 317 23.35 -32.92 -6.44
CA ASP A 317 21.90 -33.06 -6.27
C ASP A 317 21.49 -33.49 -4.85
N THR A 318 22.28 -34.35 -4.21
CA THR A 318 21.96 -34.85 -2.87
C THR A 318 22.19 -33.78 -1.80
N THR A 319 23.27 -33.01 -1.94
CA THR A 319 23.57 -31.90 -1.04
C THR A 319 22.55 -30.77 -1.19
N ILE A 320 22.16 -30.45 -2.42
CA ILE A 320 21.11 -29.44 -2.71
C ILE A 320 19.79 -29.86 -2.05
N ALA A 321 19.31 -31.07 -2.34
CA ALA A 321 18.06 -31.57 -1.78
C ALA A 321 18.05 -31.60 -0.25
N LYS A 322 19.19 -31.92 0.40
CA LYS A 322 19.28 -31.87 1.87
C LYS A 322 19.11 -30.45 2.41
N LYS A 323 19.73 -29.46 1.77
CA LYS A 323 19.61 -28.05 2.17
C LYS A 323 18.18 -27.53 1.95
N ASP A 324 17.49 -28.00 0.91
CA ASP A 324 16.07 -27.69 0.70
C ASP A 324 15.21 -28.17 1.87
N LEU A 325 15.37 -29.45 2.23
CA LEU A 325 14.62 -30.04 3.35
C LEU A 325 14.94 -29.36 4.68
N GLU A 326 16.21 -28.99 4.92
CA GLU A 326 16.61 -28.23 6.10
C GLU A 326 15.98 -26.82 6.12
N GLY A 327 15.94 -26.15 4.97
CA GLY A 327 15.27 -24.86 4.81
C GLY A 327 13.77 -24.92 5.16
N ILE A 328 13.08 -25.98 4.72
CA ILE A 328 11.67 -26.23 5.08
C ILE A 328 11.50 -26.43 6.59
N GLU A 329 12.37 -27.25 7.19
CA GLU A 329 12.29 -27.56 8.63
C GLU A 329 12.51 -26.33 9.50
N ASN A 330 13.45 -25.46 9.12
CA ASN A 330 13.80 -24.24 9.84
C ASN A 330 12.84 -23.07 9.62
N SER A 331 11.93 -23.16 8.64
CA SER A 331 10.96 -22.09 8.34
C SER A 331 9.65 -22.27 9.11
N ASP A 332 8.99 -21.17 9.48
CA ASP A 332 7.72 -21.19 10.22
C ASP A 332 6.52 -21.48 9.32
N ILE A 333 6.55 -20.94 8.09
CA ILE A 333 5.50 -21.08 7.10
C ILE A 333 6.10 -21.29 5.71
N ILE A 334 5.35 -21.95 4.84
CA ILE A 334 5.76 -22.22 3.46
C ILE A 334 4.89 -21.40 2.51
N PHE A 335 5.54 -20.64 1.63
CA PHE A 335 4.90 -19.96 0.51
C PHE A 335 5.16 -20.75 -0.76
N CYS A 336 4.10 -21.22 -1.42
CA CYS A 336 4.21 -22.04 -2.63
C CYS A 336 3.65 -21.31 -3.86
N VAL A 337 4.43 -21.24 -4.94
CA VAL A 337 3.95 -20.84 -6.27
C VAL A 337 3.61 -22.09 -7.06
N PHE A 338 2.31 -22.38 -7.20
CA PHE A 338 1.82 -23.61 -7.85
C PHE A 338 1.63 -23.48 -9.37
N ASP A 339 2.08 -22.38 -9.97
CA ASP A 339 2.03 -22.22 -11.42
C ASP A 339 2.76 -23.37 -12.11
N ASN A 340 2.14 -23.88 -13.17
CA ASN A 340 2.61 -25.02 -13.97
C ASN A 340 2.79 -26.35 -13.23
N LEU A 341 2.43 -26.44 -11.94
CA LEU A 341 2.50 -27.68 -11.14
C LEU A 341 3.88 -28.33 -11.17
N ASP A 342 4.93 -27.54 -10.93
CA ASP A 342 6.28 -28.06 -10.84
C ASP A 342 6.39 -29.20 -9.81
N SER A 343 7.01 -30.29 -10.24
CA SER A 343 7.18 -31.50 -9.42
C SER A 343 8.01 -31.25 -8.17
N GLY A 344 9.02 -30.37 -8.22
CA GLY A 344 9.84 -30.00 -7.06
C GLY A 344 8.98 -29.32 -5.99
N THR A 345 8.27 -28.26 -6.40
CA THR A 345 7.34 -27.52 -5.54
C THR A 345 6.27 -28.41 -4.93
N LEU A 346 5.72 -29.38 -5.69
CA LEU A 346 4.73 -30.34 -5.18
C LEU A 346 5.34 -31.30 -4.14
N VAL A 347 6.58 -31.76 -4.34
CA VAL A 347 7.29 -32.61 -3.37
C VAL A 347 7.59 -31.82 -2.09
N GLU A 348 8.10 -30.59 -2.21
CA GLU A 348 8.34 -29.69 -1.09
C GLU A 348 7.05 -29.42 -0.30
N SER A 349 5.94 -29.19 -1.00
CA SER A 349 4.62 -28.99 -0.40
C SER A 349 4.15 -30.24 0.34
N GLY A 350 4.27 -31.43 -0.27
CA GLY A 350 3.92 -32.69 0.37
C GLY A 350 4.77 -32.98 1.62
N TYR A 351 6.07 -32.72 1.56
CA TYR A 351 6.98 -32.85 2.70
C TYR A 351 6.62 -31.89 3.83
N SER A 352 6.33 -30.63 3.48
CA SER A 352 5.92 -29.59 4.42
C SER A 352 4.63 -29.96 5.15
N LEU A 353 3.63 -30.48 4.43
CA LEU A 353 2.40 -30.98 5.04
C LEU A 353 2.67 -32.15 5.99
N ALA A 354 3.53 -33.09 5.62
CA ALA A 354 3.91 -34.21 6.50
C ALA A 354 4.61 -33.75 7.79
N LYS A 355 5.25 -32.58 7.77
CA LYS A 355 5.86 -31.92 8.94
C LYS A 355 4.88 -31.03 9.72
N GLY A 356 3.61 -30.96 9.31
CA GLY A 356 2.59 -30.13 9.94
C GLY A 356 2.82 -28.63 9.73
N LYS A 357 3.57 -28.24 8.69
CA LYS A 357 3.78 -26.83 8.35
C LYS A 357 2.54 -26.28 7.64
N LYS A 358 2.21 -25.02 7.93
CA LYS A 358 1.19 -24.28 7.20
C LYS A 358 1.72 -23.85 5.83
N ILE A 359 0.87 -23.94 4.81
CA ILE A 359 1.20 -23.56 3.44
C ILE A 359 0.24 -22.48 2.96
N ILE A 360 0.81 -21.39 2.43
CA ILE A 360 0.08 -20.40 1.65
C ILE A 360 0.49 -20.55 0.19
N GLY A 361 -0.47 -20.89 -0.66
CA GLY A 361 -0.31 -21.11 -2.08
C GLY A 361 -0.76 -19.92 -2.91
N TYR A 362 -0.03 -19.65 -3.98
CA TYR A 362 -0.41 -18.74 -5.05
C TYR A 362 -0.35 -19.44 -6.41
N HIS A 363 -1.35 -19.20 -7.27
CA HIS A 363 -1.27 -19.57 -8.69
C HIS A 363 -2.21 -18.74 -9.57
N ARG A 364 -1.86 -18.64 -10.85
CA ARG A 364 -2.70 -18.14 -11.94
C ARG A 364 -3.01 -19.20 -13.00
N THR A 365 -2.15 -20.21 -13.16
CA THR A 365 -2.27 -21.17 -14.28
C THR A 365 -2.73 -22.57 -13.88
N CYS A 366 -2.74 -22.86 -12.57
CA CYS A 366 -3.13 -24.16 -12.06
C CYS A 366 -4.66 -24.33 -11.93
N GLU A 367 -5.16 -25.54 -12.20
CA GLU A 367 -6.49 -25.96 -11.81
C GLU A 367 -6.45 -26.53 -10.38
N GLU A 368 -7.21 -25.96 -9.45
CA GLU A 368 -7.20 -26.40 -8.04
C GLU A 368 -7.54 -27.89 -7.82
N SER A 369 -8.24 -28.52 -8.77
CA SER A 369 -8.52 -29.96 -8.77
C SER A 369 -7.24 -30.81 -8.77
N LYS A 370 -6.15 -30.29 -9.33
CA LYS A 370 -4.84 -30.96 -9.39
C LYS A 370 -4.06 -30.87 -8.07
N LEU A 371 -4.49 -30.01 -7.15
CA LEU A 371 -3.91 -29.89 -5.80
C LEU A 371 -4.66 -30.77 -4.77
N LEU A 372 -5.49 -31.72 -5.22
CA LEU A 372 -6.34 -32.57 -4.39
C LEU A 372 -5.59 -33.21 -3.21
N MET A 373 -4.37 -33.69 -3.43
CA MET A 373 -3.57 -34.36 -2.39
C MET A 373 -3.07 -33.43 -1.29
N LEU A 374 -3.07 -32.12 -1.53
CA LEU A 374 -2.66 -31.11 -0.54
C LEU A 374 -3.85 -30.56 0.26
N LYS A 375 -5.09 -30.74 -0.23
CA LYS A 375 -6.32 -30.22 0.42
C LYS A 375 -6.56 -30.70 1.86
N PRO A 376 -6.19 -31.93 2.27
CA PRO A 376 -6.34 -32.35 3.66
C PRO A 376 -5.41 -31.63 4.65
N GLY A 377 -4.38 -30.92 4.16
CA GLY A 377 -3.42 -30.19 4.99
C GLY A 377 -3.87 -28.77 5.36
N ASP A 378 -3.05 -28.06 6.15
CA ASP A 378 -3.23 -26.63 6.43
C ASP A 378 -2.71 -25.80 5.23
N LEU A 379 -3.47 -25.85 4.14
CA LEU A 379 -3.19 -25.16 2.88
C LEU A 379 -4.29 -24.14 2.57
N GLN A 380 -3.90 -22.90 2.34
CA GLN A 380 -4.77 -21.87 1.77
C GLN A 380 -4.24 -21.44 0.40
N ILE A 381 -5.11 -21.33 -0.59
CA ILE A 381 -4.72 -21.01 -1.98
C ILE A 381 -5.37 -19.70 -2.40
N PHE A 382 -4.60 -18.85 -3.07
CA PHE A 382 -5.07 -17.56 -3.59
C PHE A 382 -4.63 -17.36 -5.04
N SER A 383 -5.42 -16.60 -5.79
CA SER A 383 -5.11 -16.20 -7.18
C SER A 383 -4.61 -14.76 -7.31
N ASN A 384 -4.60 -14.00 -6.22
CA ASN A 384 -4.08 -12.64 -6.15
C ASN A 384 -2.80 -12.66 -5.31
N LEU A 385 -1.70 -12.18 -5.89
CA LEU A 385 -0.37 -12.33 -5.29
C LEU A 385 -0.21 -11.48 -4.02
N THR A 386 -0.76 -10.28 -4.03
CA THR A 386 -0.71 -9.39 -2.86
C THR A 386 -1.45 -9.99 -1.68
N THR A 387 -2.61 -10.61 -1.94
CA THR A 387 -3.41 -11.29 -0.93
C THR A 387 -2.65 -12.48 -0.33
N SER A 388 -2.04 -13.34 -1.15
CA SER A 388 -1.26 -14.47 -0.62
C SER A 388 -0.07 -14.01 0.24
N ILE A 389 0.64 -12.95 -0.17
CA ILE A 389 1.74 -12.39 0.62
C ILE A 389 1.24 -11.89 1.98
N TYR A 390 0.14 -11.12 2.02
CA TYR A 390 -0.42 -10.62 3.27
C TYR A 390 -0.93 -11.75 4.17
N GLN A 391 -1.62 -12.74 3.60
CA GLN A 391 -2.08 -13.92 4.33
C GLN A 391 -0.92 -14.71 4.91
N THR A 392 0.22 -14.77 4.22
CA THR A 392 1.43 -15.39 4.75
C THR A 392 1.93 -14.66 5.99
N ILE A 393 2.02 -13.33 5.93
CA ILE A 393 2.47 -12.50 7.07
C ILE A 393 1.50 -12.61 8.25
N TRP A 394 0.19 -12.64 7.98
CA TRP A 394 -0.83 -12.73 9.03
C TRP A 394 -0.94 -14.10 9.70
N ASN A 395 -0.31 -15.13 9.11
CA ASN A 395 -0.31 -16.50 9.63
C ASN A 395 1.07 -16.94 10.17
N LEU A 396 2.04 -16.03 10.26
CA LEU A 396 3.32 -16.21 10.99
C LEU A 396 3.14 -16.01 12.50
#